data_AF-A0A3S0S081-F1
#
_entry.id   AF-A0A3S0S081-F1
#
_cell.length_a   1.000
_cell.length_b   1.000
_cell.length_c   1.000
_cell.angle_alpha   90.00
_cell.angle_beta   90.00
_cell.angle_gamma   90.00
#
_symmetry.space_group_name_H-M   'P 1'
#
loop_
_entity.id
_entity.type
_entity.pdbx_description
1 polymer ?
#
loop_
_entity_poly.entity_id
_entity_poly.type
_entity_poly.pdbx_seq_one_letter_code
_entity_poly.pdbx_strand_id
1 'polypeptide(L)'
;MKHIALVAMVTGLAAITTAAAQQPVRDVSAKRHPNIAAAQRLVDQAYKRVTAAQQANEFDLGGHAAKAKELLDQANAELKQAAEASNDNHR
;
A
#
# COMPACT_ATOMS: atom_id res chain seq x y z
N MET A 1 4.83 8.21 -52.02
CA MET A 1 5.84 8.42 -50.95
C MET A 1 5.91 9.93 -50.74
N LYS A 2 5.47 10.55 -49.65
CA LYS A 2 5.83 10.33 -48.24
C LYS A 2 4.67 10.83 -47.36
N HIS A 3 4.21 10.00 -46.41
CA HIS A 3 3.27 10.42 -45.38
C HIS A 3 4.02 11.31 -44.39
N ILE A 4 3.63 12.58 -44.26
CA ILE A 4 4.14 13.47 -43.23
C ILE A 4 3.38 13.14 -41.96
N ALA A 5 4.09 12.54 -41.00
CA ALA A 5 3.61 12.23 -39.67
C ALA A 5 3.26 13.53 -38.92
N LEU A 6 2.10 13.54 -38.28
CA LEU A 6 1.79 14.51 -37.24
C LEU A 6 1.42 13.70 -35.99
N VAL A 7 2.46 13.41 -35.20
CA VAL A 7 2.35 12.90 -33.84
C VAL A 7 1.87 14.07 -32.99
N ALA A 8 0.63 14.02 -32.53
CA ALA A 8 0.09 14.99 -31.58
C ALA A 8 -0.27 14.27 -30.28
N MET A 9 0.69 14.35 -29.35
CA MET A 9 0.50 14.66 -27.93
C MET A 9 -0.42 13.73 -27.12
N VAL A 10 0.20 12.72 -26.49
CA VAL A 10 -0.36 12.01 -25.34
C VAL A 10 -0.34 12.97 -24.14
N THR A 11 -1.44 13.66 -23.87
CA THR A 11 -1.68 14.30 -22.58
C THR A 11 -2.07 13.23 -21.57
N GLY A 12 -1.07 12.65 -20.90
CA GLY A 12 -1.26 11.84 -19.70
C GLY A 12 -1.71 12.75 -18.57
N LEU A 13 -3.03 12.84 -18.35
CA LEU A 13 -3.59 13.53 -17.20
C LEU A 13 -3.37 12.65 -15.97
N ALA A 14 -2.26 12.84 -15.27
CA ALA A 14 -2.02 12.21 -13.98
C ALA A 14 -2.98 12.86 -12.97
N ALA A 15 -4.11 12.21 -12.73
CA ALA A 15 -5.02 12.58 -11.65
C ALA A 15 -4.30 12.36 -10.31
N ILE A 16 -3.84 13.47 -9.71
CA ILE A 16 -3.32 13.48 -8.34
C ILE A 16 -4.53 13.33 -7.42
N THR A 17 -4.94 12.09 -7.14
CA THR A 17 -5.85 11.83 -6.05
C THR A 17 -5.05 11.99 -4.75
N THR A 18 -5.41 13.00 -3.95
CA THR A 18 -4.95 13.11 -2.57
C THR A 18 -5.64 12.02 -1.75
N ALA A 19 -5.20 10.77 -1.95
CA ALA A 19 -5.59 9.67 -1.09
C ALA A 19 -5.06 9.98 0.32
N ALA A 20 -5.96 10.38 1.22
CA ALA A 20 -5.65 10.47 2.63
C ALA A 20 -5.14 9.10 3.08
N ALA A 21 -3.85 9.04 3.35
CA ALA A 21 -3.12 7.85 3.76
C ALA A 21 -3.69 7.30 5.08
N GLN A 22 -4.63 6.36 4.98
CA GLN A 22 -5.14 5.62 6.14
C GLN A 22 -4.01 4.74 6.70
N GLN A 23 -3.87 4.72 8.03
CA GLN A 23 -2.86 3.89 8.70
C GLN A 23 -3.32 2.41 8.69
N PRO A 24 -2.40 1.44 8.52
CA PRO A 24 -2.72 0.02 8.58
C PRO A 24 -3.35 -0.37 9.91
N VAL A 25 -4.52 -1.02 9.87
CA VAL A 25 -5.28 -1.49 11.04
C VAL A 25 -4.53 -2.61 11.79
N ARG A 26 -4.47 -2.57 13.13
CA ARG A 26 -3.73 -3.55 13.95
C ARG A 26 -4.63 -4.21 14.99
N ASP A 27 -5.44 -5.15 14.59
CA ASP A 27 -6.47 -5.78 15.44
C ASP A 27 -6.42 -7.31 15.50
N VAL A 28 -5.45 -7.98 14.87
CA VAL A 28 -5.29 -9.43 14.99
C VAL A 28 -4.77 -9.81 16.38
N SER A 29 -5.48 -10.73 17.04
CA SER A 29 -5.10 -11.25 18.35
C SER A 29 -3.77 -12.00 18.31
N ALA A 30 -2.74 -11.44 18.95
CA ALA A 30 -1.42 -12.09 19.09
C ALA A 30 -1.47 -13.38 19.91
N LYS A 31 -2.49 -13.54 20.76
CA LYS A 31 -2.69 -14.78 21.55
C LYS A 31 -3.14 -15.95 20.66
N ARG A 32 -3.97 -15.68 19.65
CA ARG A 32 -4.47 -16.73 18.73
C ARG A 32 -3.57 -16.89 17.51
N HIS A 33 -3.09 -15.78 16.94
CA HIS A 33 -2.33 -15.74 15.69
C HIS A 33 -1.02 -14.94 15.86
N PRO A 34 -0.02 -15.47 16.60
CA PRO A 34 1.18 -14.71 16.93
C PRO A 34 1.98 -14.26 15.69
N ASN A 35 2.05 -15.10 14.66
CA ASN A 35 2.77 -14.79 13.41
C ASN A 35 2.04 -13.77 12.55
N ILE A 36 0.71 -13.85 12.43
CA ILE A 36 -0.09 -12.87 11.67
C ILE A 36 -0.04 -11.51 12.38
N ALA A 37 -0.19 -11.49 13.71
CA ALA A 37 -0.02 -10.27 14.49
C ALA A 37 1.39 -9.68 14.33
N ALA A 38 2.44 -10.51 14.27
CA ALA A 38 3.80 -10.05 13.99
C ALA A 38 3.93 -9.46 12.58
N ALA A 39 3.31 -10.09 11.58
CA ALA A 39 3.28 -9.57 10.21
C ALA A 39 2.59 -8.20 10.13
N GLN A 40 1.43 -8.00 10.79
CA GLN A 40 0.78 -6.67 10.84
C GLN A 40 1.70 -5.59 11.45
N ARG A 41 2.51 -5.95 12.47
CA ARG A 41 3.51 -5.01 13.04
C ARG A 41 4.61 -4.67 12.06
N LEU A 42 5.06 -5.62 11.24
CA LEU A 42 6.09 -5.38 10.23
C LEU A 42 5.55 -4.53 9.08
N VAL A 43 4.31 -4.75 8.66
CA VAL A 43 3.64 -3.97 7.63
C VAL A 43 3.47 -2.51 8.07
N ASP A 44 3.01 -2.26 9.30
CA ASP A 44 2.91 -0.90 9.87
C ASP A 44 4.29 -0.22 9.96
N GLN A 45 5.33 -0.95 10.38
CA GLN A 45 6.69 -0.41 10.38
C GLN A 45 7.18 -0.05 8.97
N ALA A 46 6.96 -0.92 7.99
CA ALA A 46 7.30 -0.67 6.60
C ALA A 46 6.56 0.58 6.07
N TYR A 47 5.26 0.72 6.36
CA TYR A 47 4.46 1.87 5.97
C TYR A 47 5.04 3.19 6.50
N LYS A 48 5.43 3.21 7.78
CA LYS A 48 6.07 4.36 8.42
C LYS A 48 7.41 4.70 7.78
N ARG A 49 8.22 3.68 7.44
CA ARG A 49 9.50 3.87 6.75
C ARG A 49 9.32 4.43 5.34
N VAL A 50 8.33 3.94 4.58
CA VAL A 50 8.01 4.49 3.26
C VAL A 50 7.52 5.93 3.38
N THR A 51 6.71 6.26 4.38
CA THR A 51 6.26 7.63 4.63
C THR A 51 7.42 8.57 4.96
N ALA A 52 8.36 8.13 5.80
CA ALA A 52 9.57 8.89 6.09
C ALA A 52 10.43 9.07 4.83
N ALA A 53 10.55 8.04 3.99
CA ALA A 53 11.25 8.14 2.70
C ALA A 53 10.59 9.16 1.76
N GLN A 54 9.26 9.21 1.70
CA GLN A 54 8.53 10.25 0.94
C GLN A 54 8.91 11.65 1.43
N GLN A 55 8.88 11.88 2.74
CA GLN A 55 9.21 13.19 3.31
C GLN A 55 10.67 13.57 3.06
N ALA A 56 11.61 12.63 3.22
CA ALA A 56 13.03 12.86 3.01
C ALA A 56 13.43 13.11 1.54
N ASN A 57 12.59 12.69 0.59
CA ASN A 57 12.82 12.88 -0.85
C ASN A 57 11.82 13.89 -1.44
N GLU A 58 11.29 14.81 -0.63
CA GLU A 58 10.38 15.88 -1.08
C GLU A 58 9.18 15.37 -1.90
N PHE A 59 8.72 14.15 -1.58
CA PHE A 59 7.68 13.41 -2.30
C PHE A 59 8.01 13.03 -3.75
N ASP A 60 9.24 13.28 -4.23
CA ASP A 60 9.74 12.91 -5.56
C ASP A 60 10.30 11.47 -5.60
N LEU A 61 9.44 10.50 -5.32
CA LEU A 61 9.75 9.08 -5.45
C LEU A 61 9.02 8.45 -6.65
N GLY A 62 8.73 9.24 -7.69
CA GLY A 62 8.07 8.77 -8.91
C GLY A 62 6.70 8.10 -8.68
N GLY A 63 5.99 8.46 -7.60
CA GLY A 63 4.73 7.82 -7.21
C GLY A 63 4.86 6.41 -6.58
N HIS A 64 6.04 5.79 -6.62
CA HIS A 64 6.24 4.43 -6.11
C HIS A 64 5.99 4.30 -4.61
N ALA A 65 6.30 5.34 -3.83
CA ALA A 65 6.06 5.30 -2.39
C ALA A 65 4.57 5.36 -2.02
N ALA A 66 3.75 6.05 -2.82
CA ALA A 66 2.30 5.99 -2.69
C ALA A 66 1.80 4.58 -3.01
N LYS A 67 2.27 3.99 -4.12
CA LYS A 67 1.90 2.61 -4.49
C LYS A 67 2.34 1.57 -3.46
N ALA A 68 3.53 1.71 -2.90
CA ALA A 68 4.03 0.81 -1.86
C ALA A 68 3.16 0.88 -0.60
N LYS A 69 2.74 2.07 -0.16
CA LYS A 69 1.84 2.24 0.97
C LYS A 69 0.47 1.61 0.72
N GLU A 70 -0.08 1.78 -0.48
CA GLU A 70 -1.34 1.13 -0.89
C GLU A 70 -1.24 -0.40 -0.81
N LEU A 71 -0.16 -0.98 -1.34
CA LEU A 71 0.07 -2.44 -1.30
C LEU A 71 0.28 -2.96 0.13
N LEU A 72 0.98 -2.19 0.98
CA LEU A 72 1.16 -2.52 2.38
C LEU A 72 -0.19 -2.53 3.12
N ASP A 73 -1.07 -1.57 2.84
CA ASP A 73 -2.40 -1.53 3.44
C ASP A 73 -3.28 -2.71 2.99
N GLN A 74 -3.25 -3.06 1.70
CA GLN A 74 -3.91 -4.25 1.17
C GLN A 74 -3.40 -5.53 1.84
N ALA A 75 -2.07 -5.69 1.93
CA ALA A 75 -1.47 -6.84 2.60
C ALA A 75 -1.89 -6.93 4.07
N ASN A 76 -2.00 -5.79 4.76
CA ASN A 76 -2.46 -5.75 6.15
C ASN A 76 -3.93 -6.16 6.32
N ALA A 77 -4.80 -5.78 5.37
CA ALA A 77 -6.19 -6.19 5.33
C ALA A 77 -6.32 -7.71 5.11
N GLU A 78 -5.54 -8.28 4.18
CA GLU A 78 -5.52 -9.72 3.93
C GLU A 78 -5.02 -10.54 5.13
N LEU A 79 -4.04 -10.02 5.87
CA LEU A 79 -3.60 -10.64 7.13
C LEU A 79 -4.74 -10.74 8.15
N LYS A 80 -5.58 -9.70 8.24
CA LYS A 80 -6.76 -9.72 9.09
C LYS A 80 -7.78 -10.75 8.60
N GLN A 81 -8.09 -10.77 7.31
CA GLN A 81 -9.03 -11.74 6.73
C GLN A 81 -8.56 -13.18 6.95
N ALA A 82 -7.25 -13.46 6.82
CA ALA A 82 -6.69 -14.77 7.11
C ALA A 82 -6.88 -15.19 8.58
N ALA A 83 -6.70 -14.27 9.53
CA ALA A 83 -6.93 -14.53 10.95
C ALA A 83 -8.43 -14.79 11.24
N GLU A 84 -9.32 -14.01 10.64
CA GLU A 84 -10.79 -14.17 10.78
C GLU A 84 -11.25 -15.52 10.20
N ALA A 85 -10.82 -15.88 8.99
CA ALA A 85 -11.12 -17.17 8.38
C ALA A 85 -10.61 -18.34 9.24
N SER A 86 -9.39 -18.24 9.79
CA SER A 86 -8.86 -19.24 10.71
C SER A 86 -9.68 -19.33 12.00
N ASN A 87 -10.14 -18.19 12.54
CA ASN A 87 -10.99 -18.16 13.73
C ASN A 87 -12.33 -18.86 13.50
N ASP A 88 -12.94 -18.67 12.34
CA ASP A 88 -14.24 -19.24 11.99
C ASP A 88 -14.17 -20.74 11.74
N ASN A 89 -13.07 -21.24 11.17
CA ASN A 89 -12.84 -22.67 10.97
C ASN A 89 -12.56 -23.47 12.26
N HIS A 90 -12.15 -22.79 13.34
CA HIS A 90 -11.80 -23.41 14.63
C HIS A 90 -12.74 -22.95 15.77
N ARG A 91 -14.02 -22.71 15.46
CA ARG A 91 -15.05 -22.36 16.44
C ARG A 91 -15.44 -23.53 17.33
#